data_AF-A0AB38HXV3-F1
#
_entry.id   AF-A0AB38HXV3-F1
#
_cell.length_a   1.000
_cell.length_b   1.000
_cell.length_c   1.000
_cell.angle_alpha   90.00
_cell.angle_beta   90.00
_cell.angle_gamma   90.00
#
_symmetry.space_group_name_H-M   'P 1'
#
loop_
_entity.id
_entity.type
_entity.pdbx_description
1 polymer ?
#
loop_
_entity_poly.entity_id
_entity_poly.type
_entity_poly.pdbx_seq_one_letter_code
_entity_poly.pdbx_strand_id
1 'polypeptide(L)'
;MCTMSAPREEKLKSVLEAVPAGFVVDARWLETQGVSRFLTRKYIEGGWLERLERGVFRRPAPQPTLLDWQTCLLSLQNIMGYKVHAGGVTALSEQAYRHYLPLGAPAHVWVYGDDIPPWLSRVKLDAPLTMRGASLFSDPGLGLMENKTANALTTPWGWALGMSTPERAILEALDELPAHESFHNLDMIFEGLATLSPRRLTALLQSCRKIKVRRLFFIFADRHKHAWRERLNPEDFKLGTGDRALVKGGKIHPRYRIMVPAEFVATTTGADDGP
;
A
#
# COMPACT_ATOMS: atom_id res chain seq x y z
N MET A 1 -0.27 10.09 -54.00
CA MET A 1 -0.09 10.53 -52.59
C MET A 1 -0.47 9.36 -51.69
N CYS A 2 0.51 8.56 -51.28
CA CYS A 2 0.29 7.32 -50.51
C CYS A 2 0.41 7.56 -49.01
N THR A 3 -0.69 7.32 -48.29
CA THR A 3 -0.77 6.52 -47.04
C THR A 3 0.32 6.71 -45.97
N MET A 4 0.32 7.85 -45.28
CA MET A 4 0.94 7.97 -43.94
C MET A 4 -0.08 7.86 -42.77
N SER A 5 -1.38 7.64 -43.04
CA SER A 5 -2.43 7.59 -42.01
C SER A 5 -2.59 6.22 -41.34
N ALA A 6 -2.52 5.12 -42.10
CA ALA A 6 -2.79 3.78 -41.58
C ALA A 6 -1.91 3.36 -40.38
N PRO A 7 -0.57 3.57 -40.38
CA PRO A 7 0.27 3.20 -39.24
C PRO A 7 -0.02 4.02 -37.98
N ARG A 8 -0.57 5.23 -38.14
CA ARG A 8 -0.90 6.14 -37.03
C ARG A 8 -2.24 5.77 -36.40
N GLU A 9 -3.21 5.37 -37.19
CA GLU A 9 -4.53 4.91 -36.73
C GLU A 9 -4.44 3.54 -36.05
N GLU A 10 -3.63 2.62 -36.57
CA GLU A 10 -3.37 1.32 -35.95
C GLU A 10 -2.74 1.45 -34.56
N LYS A 11 -1.72 2.31 -34.42
CA LYS A 11 -1.08 2.60 -33.13
C LYS A 11 -2.05 3.25 -32.14
N LEU A 12 -2.89 4.17 -32.60
CA LEU A 12 -3.91 4.79 -31.76
C LEU A 12 -4.91 3.75 -31.27
N LYS A 13 -5.40 2.89 -32.17
CA LYS A 13 -6.32 1.81 -31.83
C LYS A 13 -5.71 0.88 -30.78
N SER A 14 -4.46 0.46 -30.96
CA SER A 14 -3.74 -0.37 -29.98
C SER A 14 -3.66 0.30 -28.60
N VAL A 15 -3.33 1.60 -28.54
CA VAL A 15 -3.33 2.35 -27.28
C VAL A 15 -4.71 2.40 -26.64
N LEU A 16 -5.77 2.66 -27.42
CA LEU A 16 -7.13 2.75 -26.91
C LEU A 16 -7.73 1.39 -26.53
N GLU A 17 -7.23 0.29 -27.09
CA GLU A 17 -7.60 -1.06 -26.66
C GLU A 17 -6.91 -1.44 -25.35
N ALA A 18 -5.65 -1.02 -25.16
CA ALA A 18 -4.87 -1.33 -23.98
C ALA A 18 -5.13 -0.41 -22.78
N VAL A 19 -5.55 0.84 -23.00
CA VAL A 19 -5.78 1.84 -21.95
C VAL A 19 -7.28 2.13 -21.85
N PRO A 20 -7.97 1.65 -20.82
CA PRO A 20 -9.39 1.96 -20.65
C PRO A 20 -9.64 3.45 -20.36
N ALA A 21 -10.88 3.90 -20.58
CA ALA A 21 -11.26 5.29 -20.30
C ALA A 21 -11.01 5.63 -18.82
N GLY A 22 -10.36 6.78 -18.56
CA GLY A 22 -9.95 7.22 -17.22
C GLY A 22 -8.56 6.73 -16.78
N PHE A 23 -7.98 5.72 -17.43
CA PHE A 23 -6.68 5.14 -17.06
C PHE A 23 -5.51 5.94 -17.62
N VAL A 24 -4.35 5.73 -16.99
CA VAL A 24 -3.16 6.55 -17.18
C VAL A 24 -2.03 5.73 -17.77
N VAL A 25 -1.19 6.37 -18.59
CA VAL A 25 0.05 5.79 -19.10
C VAL A 25 1.15 6.85 -19.10
N ASP A 26 2.40 6.42 -18.96
CA ASP A 26 3.54 7.30 -19.10
C ASP A 26 4.15 7.25 -20.50
N ALA A 27 5.06 8.19 -20.76
CA ALA A 27 5.77 8.29 -22.03
C ALA A 27 6.59 7.02 -22.33
N ARG A 28 7.16 6.37 -21.30
CA ARG A 28 7.93 5.14 -21.46
C ARG A 28 7.04 4.04 -22.02
N TRP A 29 5.84 3.85 -21.47
CA TRP A 29 4.88 2.88 -21.95
C TRP A 29 4.42 3.20 -23.38
N LEU A 30 4.09 4.46 -23.69
CA LEU A 30 3.71 4.86 -25.06
C LEU A 30 4.83 4.57 -26.09
N GLU A 31 6.09 4.80 -25.72
CA GLU A 31 7.24 4.48 -26.56
C GLU A 31 7.34 2.96 -26.81
N THR A 32 7.03 2.10 -25.82
CA THR A 32 6.95 0.64 -26.03
C THR A 32 5.82 0.22 -26.97
N GLN A 33 4.75 1.01 -27.05
CA GLN A 33 3.67 0.82 -28.03
C GLN A 33 3.99 1.45 -29.40
N GLY A 34 5.23 1.92 -29.62
CA GLY A 34 5.68 2.54 -30.86
C GLY A 34 5.10 3.93 -31.12
N VAL A 35 4.54 4.58 -30.09
CA VAL A 35 3.99 5.94 -30.14
C VAL A 35 5.10 6.95 -29.82
N SER A 36 5.55 7.67 -30.84
CA SER A 36 6.57 8.72 -30.68
C SER A 36 6.00 9.96 -30.01
N ARG A 37 6.88 10.82 -29.46
CA ARG A 37 6.47 12.12 -28.88
C ARG A 37 5.65 13.00 -29.82
N PHE A 38 5.95 12.93 -31.12
CA PHE A 38 5.17 13.62 -32.15
C PHE A 38 3.75 13.06 -32.25
N LEU A 39 3.60 11.73 -32.25
CA LEU A 39 2.29 11.08 -32.25
C LEU A 39 1.52 11.34 -30.95
N THR A 40 2.18 11.31 -29.79
CA THR A 40 1.57 11.66 -28.50
C THR A 40 0.98 13.07 -28.55
N ARG A 41 1.73 14.06 -29.05
CA ARG A 41 1.23 15.43 -29.23
C ARG A 41 0.00 15.46 -30.13
N LYS A 42 0.03 14.71 -31.23
CA LYS A 42 -1.09 14.61 -32.17
C LYS A 42 -2.32 13.94 -31.56
N TYR A 43 -2.15 12.97 -30.67
CA TYR A 43 -3.25 12.34 -29.94
C TYR A 43 -3.83 13.29 -28.87
N ILE A 44 -3.01 14.14 -28.28
CA ILE A 44 -3.47 15.20 -27.37
C ILE A 44 -4.26 16.28 -28.11
N GLU A 45 -3.73 16.79 -29.23
CA GLU A 45 -4.41 17.78 -30.08
C GLU A 45 -5.74 17.23 -30.61
N GLY A 46 -5.83 15.91 -30.85
CA GLY A 46 -7.05 15.23 -31.30
C GLY A 46 -8.00 14.79 -30.18
N GLY A 47 -7.69 15.07 -28.91
CA GLY A 47 -8.55 14.69 -27.77
C GLY A 47 -8.60 13.20 -27.45
N TRP A 48 -7.70 12.39 -27.99
CA TRP A 48 -7.62 10.95 -27.69
C TRP A 48 -6.87 10.65 -26.39
N LEU A 49 -5.95 11.54 -26.04
CA LEU A 49 -5.22 11.55 -24.78
C LEU A 49 -5.27 12.95 -24.19
N GLU A 50 -5.23 13.03 -22.88
CA GLU A 50 -5.04 14.29 -22.17
C GLU A 50 -3.78 14.22 -21.32
N ARG A 51 -3.14 15.36 -21.10
CA ARG A 51 -1.89 15.43 -20.35
C ARG A 51 -2.20 15.73 -18.88
N LEU A 52 -1.81 14.82 -17.99
CA LEU A 52 -1.93 15.01 -16.55
C LEU A 52 -0.68 15.68 -15.96
N GLU A 53 0.49 15.27 -16.43
CA GLU A 53 1.77 15.82 -16.01
C GLU A 53 2.84 15.60 -17.10
N ARG A 54 4.06 16.12 -16.91
CA ARG A 54 5.16 15.90 -17.85
C ARG A 54 5.44 14.42 -18.08
N GLY A 55 5.04 13.95 -19.26
CA GLY A 55 5.24 12.56 -19.68
C GLY A 55 4.20 11.59 -19.13
N VAL A 56 3.06 12.08 -18.64
CA VAL A 56 1.97 11.29 -18.08
C VAL A 56 0.67 11.71 -18.75
N PHE A 57 -0.06 10.72 -19.26
CA PHE A 57 -1.22 10.92 -20.11
C PHE A 57 -2.37 10.05 -19.64
N ARG A 58 -3.59 10.57 -19.70
CA ARG A 58 -4.83 9.85 -19.40
C ARG A 58 -5.65 9.68 -20.66
N ARG A 59 -6.32 8.55 -20.81
CA ARG A 59 -7.41 8.43 -21.79
C ARG A 59 -8.64 9.13 -21.23
N PRO A 60 -9.23 10.12 -21.94
CA PRO A 60 -10.41 10.82 -21.44
C PRO A 60 -11.55 9.89 -21.05
N ALA A 61 -12.23 10.20 -19.95
CA ALA A 61 -13.44 9.54 -19.50
C ALA A 61 -14.69 10.40 -19.81
N PRO A 62 -15.89 9.79 -19.92
CA PRO A 62 -17.12 10.53 -20.27
C PRO A 62 -17.45 11.71 -19.34
N GLN A 63 -17.07 11.63 -18.06
CA GLN A 63 -17.13 12.76 -17.15
C GLN A 63 -15.72 13.21 -16.76
N PRO A 64 -15.44 14.54 -16.77
CA PRO A 64 -14.18 15.07 -16.28
C PRO A 64 -14.16 14.96 -14.74
N THR A 65 -13.55 13.89 -14.24
CA THR A 65 -13.30 13.70 -12.81
C THR A 65 -11.82 13.88 -12.52
N LEU A 66 -11.50 14.23 -11.27
CA LEU A 66 -10.14 14.11 -10.76
C LEU A 66 -9.72 12.64 -10.84
N LEU A 67 -8.46 12.38 -11.19
CA LEU A 67 -7.95 11.01 -11.25
C LEU A 67 -7.93 10.43 -9.83
N ASP A 68 -8.62 9.32 -9.64
CA ASP A 68 -8.59 8.59 -8.38
C ASP A 68 -7.29 7.79 -8.23
N TRP A 69 -6.80 7.66 -7.01
CA TRP A 69 -5.55 6.97 -6.72
C TRP A 69 -5.59 5.48 -7.07
N GLN A 70 -6.76 4.84 -6.97
CA GLN A 70 -6.93 3.40 -7.27
C GLN A 70 -6.73 3.15 -8.77
N THR A 71 -7.38 3.93 -9.64
CA THR A 71 -7.21 3.90 -11.09
C THR A 71 -5.78 4.21 -11.48
N CYS A 72 -5.13 5.18 -10.82
CA CYS A 72 -3.71 5.46 -11.03
C CYS A 72 -2.84 4.24 -10.69
N LEU A 73 -3.07 3.61 -9.53
CA LEU A 73 -2.30 2.45 -9.09
C LEU A 73 -2.56 1.20 -9.94
N LEU A 74 -3.81 0.97 -10.36
CA LEU A 74 -4.17 -0.09 -11.30
C LEU A 74 -3.49 0.11 -12.66
N SER A 75 -3.40 1.36 -13.12
CA SER A 75 -2.67 1.69 -14.36
C SER A 75 -1.18 1.36 -14.23
N LEU A 76 -0.56 1.72 -13.10
CA LEU A 76 0.83 1.38 -12.80
C LEU A 76 1.05 -0.14 -12.81
N GLN A 77 0.17 -0.89 -12.16
CA GLN A 77 0.29 -2.34 -11.98
C GLN A 77 0.00 -3.13 -13.26
N ASN A 78 -1.11 -2.85 -13.93
CA ASN A 78 -1.66 -3.73 -14.97
C ASN A 78 -1.34 -3.26 -16.39
N ILE A 79 -1.12 -1.95 -16.59
CA ILE A 79 -0.82 -1.39 -17.92
C ILE A 79 0.68 -1.17 -18.07
N MET A 80 1.29 -0.45 -17.11
CA MET A 80 2.68 -0.04 -17.19
C MET A 80 3.67 -1.06 -16.60
N GLY A 81 3.20 -2.05 -15.84
CA GLY A 81 4.02 -3.13 -15.29
C GLY A 81 4.93 -2.74 -14.12
N TYR A 82 4.63 -1.62 -13.44
CA TYR A 82 5.35 -1.22 -12.24
C TYR A 82 5.02 -2.17 -11.08
N LYS A 83 6.07 -2.62 -10.38
CA LYS A 83 5.96 -3.46 -9.18
C LYS A 83 5.70 -2.58 -7.96
N VAL A 84 4.46 -2.12 -7.84
CA VAL A 84 3.97 -1.28 -6.75
C VAL A 84 2.70 -1.85 -6.15
N HIS A 85 2.46 -1.63 -4.87
CA HIS A 85 1.26 -2.09 -4.17
C HIS A 85 0.77 -1.07 -3.13
N ALA A 86 -0.53 -1.11 -2.83
CA ALA A 86 -1.07 -0.39 -1.69
C ALA A 86 -0.70 -1.15 -0.40
N GLY A 87 -0.19 -0.45 0.61
CA GLY A 87 0.32 -1.08 1.83
C GLY A 87 -0.08 -0.34 3.10
N GLY A 88 0.47 -0.78 4.24
CA GLY A 88 0.24 -0.14 5.54
C GLY A 88 -1.24 0.04 5.88
N VAL A 89 -1.59 1.19 6.47
CA VAL A 89 -2.98 1.50 6.85
C VAL A 89 -3.92 1.61 5.65
N THR A 90 -3.43 1.90 4.44
CA THR A 90 -4.27 1.94 3.23
C THR A 90 -4.78 0.55 2.90
N ALA A 91 -3.91 -0.46 2.85
CA ALA A 91 -4.32 -1.84 2.60
C ALA A 91 -5.26 -2.38 3.70
N LEU A 92 -5.05 -1.99 4.96
CA LEU A 92 -5.96 -2.31 6.07
C LEU A 92 -7.33 -1.66 5.89
N SER A 93 -7.37 -0.40 5.43
CA SER A 93 -8.62 0.34 5.20
C SER A 93 -9.43 -0.26 4.06
N GLU A 94 -8.78 -0.60 2.93
CA GLU A 94 -9.42 -1.25 1.78
C GLU A 94 -9.98 -2.64 2.13
N GLN A 95 -9.41 -3.29 3.15
CA GLN A 95 -9.87 -4.58 3.67
C GLN A 95 -10.79 -4.45 4.89
N ALA A 96 -11.36 -3.26 5.12
CA ALA A 96 -12.34 -2.97 6.18
C ALA A 96 -11.84 -3.14 7.63
N TYR A 97 -10.52 -3.09 7.86
CA TYR A 97 -9.92 -3.09 9.21
C TYR A 97 -9.81 -1.70 9.84
N ARG A 98 -10.32 -0.66 9.17
CA ARG A 98 -10.34 0.71 9.71
C ARG A 98 -11.75 1.10 10.13
N HIS A 99 -11.93 1.33 11.42
CA HIS A 99 -13.23 1.63 12.03
C HIS A 99 -13.63 3.11 11.93
N TYR A 100 -12.70 4.02 11.59
CA TYR A 100 -12.96 5.45 11.45
C TYR A 100 -12.33 6.01 10.18
N LEU A 101 -13.17 6.53 9.29
CA LEU A 101 -12.78 7.39 8.19
C LEU A 101 -12.55 8.80 8.74
N PRO A 102 -11.39 9.44 8.49
CA PRO A 102 -11.17 10.80 8.92
C PRO A 102 -12.23 11.74 8.31
N LEU A 103 -12.96 12.46 9.17
CA LEU A 103 -13.90 13.49 8.73
C LEU A 103 -13.13 14.71 8.24
N GLY A 104 -13.30 15.09 6.98
CA GLY A 104 -12.91 16.41 6.46
C GLY A 104 -11.68 16.47 5.55
N ALA A 105 -10.87 15.40 5.43
CA ALA A 105 -9.76 15.33 4.47
C ALA A 105 -9.62 13.93 3.86
N PRO A 106 -9.22 13.80 2.57
CA PRO A 106 -8.94 12.51 1.96
C PRO A 106 -7.92 11.72 2.77
N ALA A 107 -8.18 10.44 3.01
CA ALA A 107 -7.25 9.58 3.72
C ALA A 107 -5.92 9.49 2.96
N HIS A 108 -4.82 9.54 3.72
CA HIS A 108 -3.49 9.42 3.15
C HIS A 108 -3.26 8.00 2.59
N VAL A 109 -2.76 7.90 1.36
CA VAL A 109 -2.58 6.63 0.67
C VAL A 109 -1.10 6.24 0.65
N TRP A 110 -0.83 5.02 1.12
CA TRP A 110 0.49 4.44 1.22
C TRP A 110 0.75 3.50 0.05
N VAL A 111 1.75 3.85 -0.78
CA VAL A 111 2.20 3.06 -1.92
C VAL A 111 3.61 2.55 -1.64
N TYR A 112 3.82 1.26 -1.84
CA TYR A 112 5.10 0.59 -1.63
C TYR A 112 5.65 0.06 -2.95
N GLY A 113 6.96 0.13 -3.13
CA GLY A 113 7.67 -0.37 -4.32
C GLY A 113 9.08 0.20 -4.42
N ASP A 114 9.98 -0.51 -5.09
CA ASP A 114 11.39 -0.09 -5.21
C ASP A 114 11.64 0.77 -6.46
N ASP A 115 10.83 0.61 -7.52
CA ASP A 115 10.92 1.37 -8.77
C ASP A 115 9.64 2.21 -8.98
N ILE A 116 9.31 3.06 -7.99
CA ILE A 116 8.13 3.93 -8.08
C ILE A 116 8.46 5.10 -9.03
N PRO A 117 7.62 5.37 -10.04
CA PRO A 117 7.92 6.44 -10.98
C PRO A 117 7.90 7.82 -10.30
N PRO A 118 8.91 8.66 -10.53
CA PRO A 118 9.05 9.95 -9.83
C PRO A 118 7.92 10.94 -10.17
N TRP A 119 7.22 10.74 -11.28
CA TRP A 119 6.08 11.56 -11.67
C TRP A 119 4.87 11.36 -10.77
N LEU A 120 4.76 10.21 -10.07
CA LEU A 120 3.60 9.90 -9.23
C LEU A 120 3.39 10.94 -8.12
N SER A 121 4.49 11.48 -7.57
CA SER A 121 4.46 12.58 -6.59
C SER A 121 3.92 13.91 -7.10
N ARG A 122 3.88 14.11 -8.42
CA ARG A 122 3.50 15.39 -9.06
C ARG A 122 2.11 15.36 -9.69
N VAL A 123 1.53 14.18 -9.88
CA VAL A 123 0.17 14.05 -10.42
C VAL A 123 -0.83 14.43 -9.33
N LYS A 124 -1.83 15.24 -9.70
CA LYS A 124 -2.94 15.58 -8.82
C LYS A 124 -3.91 14.41 -8.77
N LEU A 125 -4.08 13.85 -7.58
CA LEU A 125 -5.00 12.75 -7.28
C LEU A 125 -6.05 13.19 -6.26
N ASP A 126 -7.09 12.39 -6.10
CA ASP A 126 -8.13 12.56 -5.08
C ASP A 126 -7.63 12.31 -3.64
N ALA A 127 -6.46 11.70 -3.49
CA ALA A 127 -5.81 11.45 -2.20
C ALA A 127 -4.31 11.79 -2.23
N PRO A 128 -3.74 12.33 -1.13
CA PRO A 128 -2.31 12.52 -1.01
C PRO A 128 -1.59 11.17 -0.89
N LEU A 129 -0.46 11.03 -1.60
CA LEU A 129 0.34 9.81 -1.59
C LEU A 129 1.56 9.93 -0.67
N THR A 130 1.91 8.83 -0.01
CA THR A 130 3.26 8.60 0.49
C THR A 130 3.81 7.30 -0.05
N MET A 131 5.01 7.41 -0.58
CA MET A 131 5.73 6.33 -1.22
C MET A 131 6.79 5.79 -0.26
N ARG A 132 6.93 4.46 -0.22
CA ARG A 132 7.93 3.73 0.57
C ARG A 132 8.59 2.66 -0.29
N GLY A 133 9.86 2.36 -0.01
CA GLY A 133 10.52 1.21 -0.61
C GLY A 133 9.96 -0.11 -0.05
N ALA A 134 10.09 -1.20 -0.80
CA ALA A 134 9.66 -2.54 -0.37
C ALA A 134 10.68 -3.26 0.54
N SER A 135 11.71 -2.54 0.98
CA SER A 135 12.86 -3.06 1.74
C SER A 135 12.57 -3.53 3.17
N LEU A 136 11.33 -3.37 3.68
CA LEU A 136 10.96 -3.86 5.01
C LEU A 136 11.14 -5.38 5.14
N PHE A 137 10.97 -6.11 4.05
CA PHE A 137 11.07 -7.57 3.99
C PHE A 137 12.27 -8.01 3.14
N SER A 138 12.80 -9.20 3.40
CA SER A 138 13.83 -9.79 2.54
C SER A 138 13.28 -10.34 1.24
N ASP A 139 12.03 -10.79 1.27
CA ASP A 139 11.24 -11.14 0.10
C ASP A 139 10.19 -10.05 -0.16
N PRO A 140 10.36 -9.21 -1.21
CA PRO A 140 9.44 -8.14 -1.54
C PRO A 140 8.03 -8.62 -1.95
N GLY A 141 7.87 -9.86 -2.41
CA GLY A 141 6.59 -10.42 -2.86
C GLY A 141 5.77 -11.08 -1.75
N LEU A 142 6.40 -11.42 -0.62
CA LEU A 142 5.76 -12.13 0.47
C LEU A 142 4.60 -11.32 1.09
N GLY A 143 3.40 -11.92 1.18
CA GLY A 143 2.24 -11.25 1.78
C GLY A 143 1.64 -10.14 0.91
N LEU A 144 1.85 -10.19 -0.40
CA LEU A 144 1.03 -9.45 -1.36
C LEU A 144 -0.19 -10.29 -1.75
N MET A 145 -1.35 -9.65 -1.89
CA MET A 145 -2.55 -10.29 -2.42
C MET A 145 -2.36 -10.56 -3.91
N GLU A 146 -2.71 -11.77 -4.34
CA GLU A 146 -2.72 -12.10 -5.75
C GLU A 146 -3.92 -11.45 -6.43
N ASN A 147 -3.72 -10.88 -7.63
CA ASN A 147 -4.80 -10.25 -8.41
C ASN A 147 -5.97 -11.20 -8.78
N LYS A 148 -5.92 -12.48 -8.43
CA LYS A 148 -6.87 -13.52 -8.82
C LYS A 148 -7.81 -14.00 -7.70
N THR A 149 -7.65 -13.54 -6.46
CA THR A 149 -8.57 -13.98 -5.39
C THR A 149 -9.96 -13.40 -5.62
N ALA A 150 -10.93 -14.29 -5.88
CA ALA A 150 -12.31 -14.05 -6.30
C ALA A 150 -13.21 -13.20 -5.37
N ASN A 151 -12.64 -12.59 -4.33
CA ASN A 151 -13.34 -11.72 -3.37
C ASN A 151 -12.85 -10.25 -3.42
N ALA A 152 -11.88 -9.91 -4.27
CA ALA A 152 -11.53 -8.51 -4.50
C ALA A 152 -12.55 -7.87 -5.44
N LEU A 153 -12.91 -6.60 -5.19
CA LEU A 153 -13.73 -5.80 -6.08
C LEU A 153 -13.01 -5.68 -7.43
N THR A 154 -13.30 -6.59 -8.36
CA THR A 154 -12.66 -6.62 -9.66
C THR A 154 -13.24 -5.51 -10.51
N THR A 155 -12.35 -4.74 -11.15
CA THR A 155 -12.76 -3.79 -12.17
C THR A 155 -13.45 -4.51 -13.34
N PRO A 156 -14.19 -3.79 -14.21
CA PRO A 156 -14.77 -4.38 -15.43
C PRO A 156 -13.76 -5.12 -16.34
N TRP A 157 -12.46 -4.84 -16.19
CA TRP A 157 -11.37 -5.49 -16.93
C TRP A 157 -10.77 -6.71 -16.22
N GLY A 158 -11.38 -7.16 -15.10
CA GLY A 158 -10.91 -8.28 -14.31
C GLY A 158 -9.66 -7.97 -13.47
N TRP A 159 -9.23 -6.71 -13.40
CA TRP A 159 -8.11 -6.31 -12.56
C TRP A 159 -8.56 -6.13 -11.13
N ALA A 160 -7.75 -6.67 -10.21
CA ALA A 160 -7.81 -6.37 -8.79
C ALA A 160 -6.64 -5.46 -8.42
N LEU A 161 -6.85 -4.63 -7.41
CA LEU A 161 -5.81 -3.74 -6.89
C LEU A 161 -4.76 -4.56 -6.12
N GLY A 162 -3.53 -4.53 -6.58
CA GLY A 162 -2.42 -5.19 -5.89
C GLY A 162 -2.13 -4.50 -4.55
N MET A 163 -2.27 -5.22 -3.44
CA MET A 163 -2.10 -4.69 -2.08
C MET A 163 -1.52 -5.70 -1.10
N SER A 164 -1.04 -5.22 0.04
CA SER A 164 -0.57 -6.06 1.14
C SER A 164 -1.72 -6.85 1.78
N THR A 165 -1.50 -8.11 2.14
CA THR A 165 -2.41 -8.85 3.03
C THR A 165 -2.43 -8.18 4.41
N PRO A 166 -3.45 -8.41 5.26
CA PRO A 166 -3.56 -7.75 6.56
C PRO A 166 -2.32 -8.00 7.46
N GLU A 167 -1.72 -9.20 7.37
CA GLU A 167 -0.50 -9.57 8.08
C GLU A 167 0.71 -8.74 7.66
N ARG A 168 0.85 -8.46 6.36
CA ARG A 168 1.93 -7.63 5.85
C ARG A 168 1.66 -6.16 6.15
N ALA A 169 0.42 -5.74 5.92
CA ALA A 169 -0.03 -4.36 6.08
C ALA A 169 0.12 -3.86 7.52
N ILE A 170 -0.14 -4.70 8.53
CA ILE A 170 0.08 -4.29 9.92
C ILE A 170 1.57 -4.09 10.25
N LEU A 171 2.47 -4.91 9.70
CA LEU A 171 3.91 -4.74 9.89
C LEU A 171 4.44 -3.49 9.18
N GLU A 172 3.92 -3.19 7.99
CA GLU A 172 4.17 -1.94 7.27
C GLU A 172 3.69 -0.73 8.08
N ALA A 173 2.46 -0.78 8.62
CA ALA A 173 1.91 0.29 9.45
C ALA A 173 2.71 0.54 10.74
N LEU A 174 3.16 -0.53 11.42
CA LEU A 174 4.02 -0.42 12.60
C LEU A 174 5.39 0.21 12.30
N ASP A 175 5.85 0.12 11.05
CA ASP A 175 7.09 0.78 10.62
C ASP A 175 6.95 2.30 10.53
N GLU A 176 5.74 2.82 10.42
CA GLU A 176 5.46 4.26 10.38
C GLU A 176 5.42 4.92 11.77
N LEU A 177 5.41 4.11 12.84
CA LEU A 177 5.48 4.63 14.21
C LEU A 177 6.87 5.23 14.54
N PRO A 178 6.90 6.36 15.28
CA PRO A 178 5.77 7.22 15.68
C PRO A 178 5.57 8.42 14.74
N ALA A 179 6.27 8.47 13.61
CA ALA A 179 6.41 9.67 12.79
C ALA A 179 5.18 9.96 11.92
N HIS A 180 4.55 8.91 11.39
CA HIS A 180 3.43 9.03 10.46
C HIS A 180 2.18 8.25 10.89
N GLU A 181 2.28 7.51 12.00
CA GLU A 181 1.16 6.82 12.64
C GLU A 181 1.19 7.02 14.14
N SER A 182 0.04 6.84 14.79
CA SER A 182 -0.08 6.91 16.25
C SER A 182 -0.28 5.52 16.87
N PHE A 183 0.24 5.33 18.08
CA PHE A 183 0.03 4.09 18.83
C PHE A 183 -1.45 3.80 19.04
N HIS A 184 -2.25 4.82 19.36
CA HIS A 184 -3.68 4.68 19.54
C HIS A 184 -4.40 4.19 18.28
N ASN A 185 -4.11 4.79 17.12
CA ASN A 185 -4.73 4.37 15.85
C ASN A 185 -4.37 2.91 15.52
N LEU A 186 -3.11 2.54 15.68
CA LEU A 186 -2.68 1.16 15.41
C LEU A 186 -3.22 0.17 16.44
N ASP A 187 -3.44 0.54 17.70
CA ASP A 187 -4.08 -0.31 18.73
C ASP A 187 -5.51 -0.67 18.29
N MET A 188 -6.29 0.33 17.87
CA MET A 188 -7.65 0.11 17.38
C MET A 188 -7.69 -0.77 16.12
N ILE A 189 -6.77 -0.56 15.18
CA ILE A 189 -6.67 -1.43 14.00
C ILE A 189 -6.31 -2.86 14.42
N PHE A 190 -5.34 -3.01 15.33
CA PHE A 190 -4.85 -4.31 15.78
C PHE A 190 -5.94 -5.11 16.52
N GLU A 191 -6.85 -4.44 17.23
CA GLU A 191 -8.04 -5.05 17.84
C GLU A 191 -8.90 -5.81 16.83
N GLY A 192 -9.05 -5.28 15.60
CA GLY A 192 -9.82 -5.92 14.53
C GLY A 192 -9.11 -7.10 13.83
N LEU A 193 -7.82 -7.34 14.10
CA LEU A 193 -7.00 -8.33 13.39
C LEU A 193 -7.15 -9.76 13.95
N ALA A 194 -8.34 -10.20 14.32
CA ALA A 194 -8.56 -11.52 14.95
C ALA A 194 -8.36 -12.71 13.99
N THR A 195 -8.39 -12.48 12.67
CA THR A 195 -8.45 -13.53 11.63
C THR A 195 -7.12 -13.73 10.87
N LEU A 196 -6.02 -13.15 11.35
CA LEU A 196 -4.72 -13.27 10.70
C LEU A 196 -4.21 -14.71 10.62
N SER A 197 -3.55 -15.06 9.52
CA SER A 197 -2.92 -16.37 9.32
C SER A 197 -1.61 -16.47 10.11
N PRO A 198 -1.48 -17.38 11.08
CA PRO A 198 -0.24 -17.60 11.83
C PRO A 198 0.92 -17.96 10.91
N ARG A 199 0.68 -18.80 9.89
CA ARG A 199 1.73 -19.22 8.94
C ARG A 199 2.28 -18.02 8.16
N ARG A 200 1.41 -17.10 7.72
CA ARG A 200 1.81 -15.90 6.98
C ARG A 200 2.52 -14.92 7.89
N LEU A 201 2.03 -14.72 9.12
CA LEU A 201 2.71 -13.92 10.15
C LEU A 201 4.12 -14.42 10.44
N THR A 202 4.30 -15.73 10.64
CA THR A 202 5.63 -16.33 10.87
C THR A 202 6.59 -16.01 9.71
N ALA A 203 6.17 -16.27 8.46
CA ALA A 203 6.99 -16.00 7.30
C ALA A 203 7.36 -14.51 7.19
N LEU A 204 6.39 -13.62 7.40
CA LEU A 204 6.60 -12.16 7.32
C LEU A 204 7.51 -11.65 8.44
N LEU A 205 7.36 -12.13 9.68
CA LEU A 205 8.21 -11.75 10.81
C LEU A 205 9.65 -12.24 10.63
N GLN A 206 9.85 -13.44 10.07
CA GLN A 206 11.17 -13.97 9.69
C GLN A 206 11.82 -13.16 8.56
N SER A 207 11.03 -12.78 7.56
CA SER A 207 11.47 -11.97 6.40
C SER A 207 11.69 -10.50 6.77
N CYS A 208 11.01 -9.98 7.79
CA CYS A 208 11.14 -8.59 8.22
C CYS A 208 12.61 -8.26 8.54
N ARG A 209 13.10 -7.09 8.13
CA ARG A 209 14.49 -6.67 8.38
C ARG A 209 14.61 -5.79 9.62
N LYS A 210 13.51 -5.19 10.09
CA LYS A 210 13.52 -4.21 11.18
C LYS A 210 13.14 -4.81 12.52
N ILE A 211 14.12 -4.84 13.43
CA ILE A 211 13.91 -5.24 14.85
C ILE A 211 12.80 -4.41 15.51
N LYS A 212 12.72 -3.11 15.19
CA LYS A 212 11.66 -2.21 15.66
C LYS A 212 10.26 -2.80 15.45
N VAL A 213 9.99 -3.19 14.21
CA VAL A 213 8.67 -3.65 13.76
C VAL A 213 8.32 -4.97 14.43
N ARG A 214 9.25 -5.93 14.48
CA ARG A 214 9.03 -7.20 15.18
C ARG A 214 8.69 -7.00 16.67
N ARG A 215 9.44 -6.15 17.36
CA ARG A 215 9.20 -5.87 18.79
C ARG A 215 7.84 -5.23 19.01
N LEU A 216 7.52 -4.21 18.21
CA LEU A 216 6.21 -3.55 18.28
C LEU A 216 5.09 -4.53 18.00
N PHE A 217 5.21 -5.35 16.95
CA PHE A 217 4.20 -6.36 16.61
C PHE A 217 3.83 -7.23 17.82
N PHE A 218 4.82 -7.75 18.53
CA PHE A 218 4.55 -8.57 19.71
C PHE A 218 3.98 -7.79 20.91
N ILE A 219 4.29 -6.51 21.07
CA ILE A 219 3.64 -5.66 22.09
C ILE A 219 2.14 -5.58 21.83
N PHE A 220 1.75 -5.22 20.60
CA PHE A 220 0.34 -5.14 20.23
C PHE A 220 -0.34 -6.51 20.28
N ALA A 221 0.33 -7.56 19.81
CA ALA A 221 -0.24 -8.91 19.80
C ALA A 221 -0.42 -9.49 21.22
N ASP A 222 0.50 -9.24 22.16
CA ASP A 222 0.37 -9.63 23.57
C ASP A 222 -0.77 -8.88 24.28
N ARG A 223 -1.02 -7.64 23.86
CA ARG A 223 -2.08 -6.79 24.40
C ARG A 223 -3.48 -7.29 24.01
N HIS A 224 -3.70 -7.60 22.74
CA HIS A 224 -5.02 -8.04 22.24
C HIS A 224 -5.28 -9.55 22.39
N LYS A 225 -4.23 -10.37 22.52
CA LYS A 225 -4.34 -11.82 22.82
C LYS A 225 -5.24 -12.60 21.84
N HIS A 226 -5.20 -12.24 20.56
CA HIS A 226 -5.91 -12.97 19.50
C HIS A 226 -5.52 -14.46 19.47
N ALA A 227 -6.43 -15.34 19.06
CA ALA A 227 -6.18 -16.79 19.07
C ALA A 227 -4.94 -17.21 18.24
N TRP A 228 -4.60 -16.49 17.17
CA TRP A 228 -3.40 -16.76 16.38
C TRP A 228 -2.10 -16.42 17.12
N ARG A 229 -2.13 -15.57 18.16
CA ARG A 229 -0.95 -15.15 18.93
C ARG A 229 -0.31 -16.33 19.65
N GLU A 230 -1.09 -17.26 20.16
CA GLU A 230 -0.61 -18.46 20.86
C GLU A 230 0.25 -19.35 19.97
N ARG A 231 0.09 -19.24 18.64
CA ARG A 231 0.85 -20.00 17.64
C ARG A 231 2.16 -19.35 17.23
N LEU A 232 2.51 -18.20 17.83
CA LEU A 232 3.76 -17.49 17.56
C LEU A 232 4.61 -17.48 18.83
N ASN A 233 5.79 -18.08 18.79
CA ASN A 233 6.76 -17.96 19.88
C ASN A 233 7.73 -16.80 19.58
N PRO A 234 7.80 -15.74 20.41
CA PRO A 234 8.71 -14.62 20.18
C PRO A 234 10.19 -15.00 20.04
N GLU A 235 10.61 -16.08 20.70
CA GLU A 235 12.00 -16.58 20.67
C GLU A 235 12.41 -17.13 19.30
N ASP A 236 11.44 -17.46 18.44
CA ASP A 236 11.71 -17.94 17.08
C ASP A 236 12.16 -16.79 16.13
N PHE A 237 12.12 -15.55 16.61
CA PHE A 237 12.38 -14.35 15.80
C PHE A 237 13.54 -13.52 16.35
N LYS A 238 14.28 -12.85 15.44
CA LYS A 238 15.40 -11.97 15.82
C LYS A 238 14.92 -10.66 16.44
N LEU A 239 14.58 -10.67 17.73
CA LEU A 239 14.13 -9.48 18.46
C LEU A 239 15.28 -8.59 18.92
N GLY A 240 16.54 -9.04 18.87
CA GLY A 240 17.69 -8.28 19.35
C GLY A 240 17.70 -8.09 20.87
N THR A 241 18.82 -7.65 21.42
CA THR A 241 19.06 -7.68 22.88
C THR A 241 19.10 -6.30 23.55
N GLY A 242 19.46 -5.25 22.81
CA GLY A 242 19.60 -3.89 23.35
C GLY A 242 18.29 -3.14 23.50
N ASP A 243 18.29 -2.12 24.36
CA ASP A 243 17.16 -1.20 24.52
C ASP A 243 16.99 -0.32 23.28
N ARG A 244 15.75 -0.02 22.91
CA ARG A 244 15.46 0.79 21.73
C ARG A 244 14.63 2.01 22.11
N ALA A 245 15.22 3.19 21.93
CA ALA A 245 14.46 4.43 21.99
C ALA A 245 13.50 4.52 20.79
N LEU A 246 12.27 4.98 21.05
CA LEU A 246 11.26 5.15 20.01
C LEU A 246 10.37 6.37 20.31
N VAL A 247 9.83 6.47 21.52
CA VAL A 247 9.00 7.62 21.95
C VAL A 247 9.69 8.38 23.08
N LYS A 248 9.74 9.71 22.98
CA LYS A 248 10.28 10.58 24.04
C LYS A 248 9.31 10.60 25.23
N GLY A 249 9.81 10.35 26.44
CA GLY A 249 8.99 10.27 27.65
C GLY A 249 8.17 8.96 27.77
N GLY A 250 8.40 7.99 26.89
CA GLY A 250 7.83 6.66 27.02
C GLY A 250 8.47 5.83 28.15
N LYS A 251 7.88 4.68 28.44
CA LYS A 251 8.44 3.68 29.35
C LYS A 251 8.99 2.51 28.54
N ILE A 252 10.06 1.88 29.03
CA ILE A 252 10.60 0.69 28.39
C ILE A 252 9.66 -0.50 28.63
N HIS A 253 9.23 -1.17 27.55
CA HIS A 253 8.49 -2.42 27.68
C HIS A 253 9.43 -3.51 28.23
N PRO A 254 9.11 -4.18 29.36
CA PRO A 254 10.05 -5.06 30.06
C PRO A 254 10.47 -6.27 29.21
N ARG A 255 9.52 -6.90 28.52
CA ARG A 255 9.78 -8.07 27.67
C ARG A 255 10.52 -7.72 26.36
N TYR A 256 10.01 -6.75 25.60
CA TYR A 256 10.51 -6.45 24.25
C TYR A 256 11.55 -5.32 24.20
N ARG A 257 11.91 -4.71 25.34
CA ARG A 257 13.01 -3.74 25.48
C ARG A 257 12.96 -2.58 24.48
N ILE A 258 11.78 -2.03 24.24
CA ILE A 258 11.56 -0.87 23.38
C ILE A 258 10.70 0.17 24.12
N MET A 259 11.06 1.45 23.99
CA MET A 259 10.30 2.54 24.63
C MET A 259 8.96 2.74 23.93
N VAL A 260 7.87 2.66 24.68
CA VAL A 260 6.50 2.84 24.18
C VAL A 260 5.74 3.77 25.13
N PRO A 261 4.57 4.30 24.74
CA PRO A 261 3.71 5.02 25.67
C PRO A 261 3.40 4.15 26.91
N ALA A 262 3.19 4.78 28.07
CA ALA A 262 3.13 4.08 29.36
C ALA A 262 2.00 3.03 29.42
N GLU A 263 0.90 3.27 28.72
CA GLU A 263 -0.24 2.37 28.59
C GLU A 263 0.07 1.06 27.87
N PHE A 264 1.16 1.00 27.09
CA PHE A 264 1.63 -0.23 26.42
C PHE A 264 2.61 -1.04 27.27
N VAL A 265 2.98 -0.56 28.47
CA VAL A 265 3.85 -1.30 29.41
C VAL A 265 3.05 -2.12 30.43
N ALA A 266 1.80 -1.74 30.68
CA ALA A 266 0.96 -2.40 31.67
C ALA A 266 0.28 -3.65 31.09
N THR A 267 0.69 -4.82 31.55
CA THR A 267 -0.21 -5.98 31.65
C THR A 267 -1.21 -5.67 32.76
N THR A 268 -2.51 -5.56 32.44
CA THR A 268 -3.58 -5.52 33.44
C THR A 268 -3.33 -6.61 34.47
N THR A 269 -2.95 -6.20 35.67
CA THR A 269 -2.81 -7.06 36.84
C THR A 269 -3.98 -6.68 37.74
N GLY A 270 -4.96 -7.58 37.88
CA GLY A 270 -5.98 -7.56 38.94
C GLY A 270 -7.09 -6.51 38.83
N ALA A 271 -8.26 -6.95 38.38
CA ALA A 271 -9.54 -6.54 38.98
C ALA A 271 -10.30 -7.83 39.28
N ASP A 272 -9.80 -8.53 40.30
CA ASP A 272 -10.54 -9.52 41.05
C ASP A 272 -11.28 -8.73 42.14
N ASP A 273 -12.37 -8.07 41.74
CA ASP A 273 -13.32 -7.43 42.66
C ASP A 273 -14.66 -8.15 42.49
N GLY A 274 -14.74 -9.34 43.09
CA GLY A 274 -16.02 -9.97 43.40
C GLY A 274 -16.54 -9.46 44.74
N PRO A 275 -17.83 -9.15 44.87
CA PRO A 275 -18.59 -9.45 46.07
C PRO A 275 -19.10 -10.90 46.08
#